data_AF-A0A2G1X5K2-F1
#
_entry.id   AF-A0A2G1X5K2-F1
#
_cell.length_a   1.000
_cell.length_b   1.000
_cell.length_c   1.000
_cell.angle_alpha   90.00
_cell.angle_beta   90.00
_cell.angle_gamma   90.00
#
_symmetry.space_group_name_H-M   'P 1'
#
loop_
_entity.id
_entity.type
_entity.pdbx_description
1 polymer ?
#
loop_
_entity_poly.entity_id
_entity_poly.type
_entity_poly.pdbx_seq_one_letter_code
_entity_poly.pdbx_strand_id
1 'polypeptide(L)'
;MVRLVHYSDIENVFDAPERAARLAGRVRALSGPDAAVVGTGDTTAPGVLSLVATGRQVLDFYEATDTVLDTFGNHEFDYGPDALRGLVADSPATFVSANVRDEAGEPFGRDEGVVPWATREVDGATVGFVGVTDPATDSLNPMAADLSFDDPVSAVRDSASASRTADTGSSNE
;
A
#
# COMPACT_ATOMS: atom_id res chain seq x y z
N MET A 1 23.62 -2.06 -4.63
CA MET A 1 22.69 -3.12 -5.07
C MET A 1 21.30 -2.70 -4.62
N VAL A 2 20.28 -2.80 -5.48
CA VAL A 2 18.88 -2.49 -5.12
C VAL A 2 18.47 -3.19 -3.83
N ARG A 3 17.91 -2.43 -2.88
CA ARG A 3 17.35 -2.97 -1.63
C ARG A 3 15.90 -2.57 -1.46
N LEU A 4 15.11 -3.50 -0.94
CA LEU A 4 13.75 -3.26 -0.51
C LEU A 4 13.70 -3.53 0.99
N VAL A 5 13.27 -2.52 1.76
CA VAL A 5 12.95 -2.67 3.17
C VAL A 5 11.45 -2.72 3.26
N HIS A 6 10.89 -3.88 3.58
CA HIS A 6 9.45 -4.05 3.63
C HIS A 6 8.98 -4.48 5.01
N TYR A 7 7.75 -4.10 5.32
CA TYR A 7 7.02 -4.55 6.50
C TYR A 7 5.59 -4.89 6.08
N SER A 8 4.98 -5.79 6.83
CA SER A 8 3.65 -6.36 6.57
C SER A 8 2.99 -6.61 7.92
N ASP A 9 1.66 -6.55 7.97
CA ASP A 9 0.89 -7.06 9.10
C ASP A 9 1.36 -6.43 10.43
N ILE A 10 1.57 -5.11 10.42
CA ILE A 10 2.05 -4.40 11.61
C ILE A 10 0.89 -4.08 12.56
N GLU A 11 -0.34 -4.05 12.08
CA GLU A 11 -1.57 -4.15 12.89
C GLU A 11 -1.50 -3.40 14.26
N ASN A 12 -1.51 -4.16 15.36
CA ASN A 12 -1.55 -3.66 16.73
C ASN A 12 -0.20 -3.17 17.27
N VAL A 13 0.83 -3.07 16.42
CA VAL A 13 2.14 -2.51 16.81
C VAL A 13 1.98 -1.12 17.42
N PHE A 14 1.01 -0.34 16.95
CA PHE A 14 0.72 1.01 17.39
C PHE A 14 0.11 1.10 18.81
N ASP A 15 -0.42 0.01 19.35
CA ASP A 15 -0.99 -0.01 20.70
C ASP A 15 0.09 0.10 21.79
N ALA A 16 1.35 -0.13 21.43
CA ALA A 16 2.51 0.08 22.29
C ALA A 16 3.48 1.07 21.61
N PRO A 17 3.49 2.35 22.00
CA PRO A 17 4.33 3.38 21.37
C PRO A 17 5.82 3.00 21.29
N GLU A 18 6.37 2.32 22.30
CA GLU A 18 7.77 1.87 22.28
C GLU A 18 8.03 0.80 21.22
N ARG A 19 7.02 -0.02 20.87
CA ARG A 19 7.12 -1.05 19.82
C ARG A 19 7.11 -0.39 18.45
N ALA A 20 6.17 0.52 18.21
CA ALA A 20 6.11 1.31 16.98
C ALA A 20 7.41 2.09 16.76
N ALA A 21 7.92 2.77 17.81
CA ALA A 21 9.17 3.52 17.73
C ALA A 21 10.39 2.63 17.44
N ARG A 22 10.46 1.43 18.05
CA ARG A 22 11.55 0.47 17.77
C ARG A 22 11.49 -0.07 16.35
N LEU A 23 10.29 -0.37 15.85
CA LEU A 23 10.11 -0.81 14.47
C LEU A 23 10.52 0.30 13.49
N ALA A 24 10.00 1.51 13.67
CA ALA A 24 10.36 2.67 12.84
C ALA A 24 11.88 2.92 12.87
N GLY A 25 12.50 2.88 14.06
CA GLY A 25 13.95 3.01 14.20
C GLY A 25 14.72 1.92 13.44
N ARG A 26 14.22 0.68 13.42
CA ARG A 26 14.84 -0.41 12.67
C ARG A 26 14.68 -0.22 11.15
N VAL A 27 13.51 0.19 10.68
CA VAL A 27 13.25 0.49 9.26
C VAL A 27 14.18 1.60 8.80
N ARG A 28 14.27 2.72 9.53
CA ARG A 28 15.17 3.84 9.22
C ARG A 28 16.64 3.43 9.20
N ALA A 29 17.08 2.58 10.12
CA ALA A 29 18.45 2.08 10.15
C ALA A 29 18.78 1.13 8.98
N LEU A 30 17.77 0.52 8.37
CA LEU A 30 17.89 -0.32 7.18
C LEU A 30 17.62 0.45 5.87
N SER A 31 17.07 1.66 5.95
CA SER A 31 16.86 2.54 4.80
C SER A 31 18.17 3.22 4.37
N GLY A 32 18.13 3.93 3.25
CA GLY A 32 19.28 4.60 2.63
C GLY A 32 19.00 4.98 1.17
N PRO A 33 19.91 5.70 0.51
CA PRO A 33 19.75 6.09 -0.90
C PRO A 33 19.71 4.90 -1.87
N ASP A 34 20.14 3.71 -1.41
CA ASP A 34 20.10 2.45 -2.15
C ASP A 34 18.87 1.58 -1.82
N ALA A 35 17.91 2.10 -1.06
CA ALA A 35 16.75 1.36 -0.58
C ALA A 35 15.42 2.10 -0.80
N ALA A 36 14.36 1.33 -1.06
CA ALA A 36 12.98 1.79 -0.96
C ALA A 36 12.29 1.14 0.26
N VAL A 37 11.56 1.94 1.04
CA VAL A 37 10.74 1.47 2.16
C VAL A 37 9.30 1.29 1.70
N VAL A 38 8.76 0.08 1.80
CA VAL A 38 7.42 -0.25 1.29
C VAL A 38 6.61 -1.04 2.32
N GLY A 39 5.34 -0.70 2.47
CA GLY A 39 4.36 -1.54 3.16
C GLY A 39 3.80 -2.61 2.21
N THR A 40 3.35 -3.72 2.78
CA THR A 40 2.70 -4.81 2.02
C THR A 40 1.29 -5.14 2.50
N GLY A 41 0.59 -4.17 3.09
CA GLY A 41 -0.77 -4.33 3.63
C GLY A 41 -0.83 -4.75 5.10
N ASP A 42 -2.04 -4.69 5.64
CA ASP A 42 -2.43 -4.89 7.05
C ASP A 42 -1.63 -3.99 8.00
N THR A 43 -1.60 -2.70 7.66
CA THR A 43 -0.84 -1.66 8.37
C THR A 43 -1.75 -0.68 9.10
N THR A 44 -3.01 -0.56 8.68
CA THR A 44 -3.96 0.38 9.27
C THR A 44 -4.71 -0.21 10.46
N ALA A 45 -4.92 -1.52 10.51
CA ALA A 45 -5.74 -2.24 11.49
C ALA A 45 -5.28 -3.71 11.60
N PRO A 46 -5.72 -4.47 12.63
CA PRO A 46 -6.49 -4.03 13.80
C PRO A 46 -5.62 -3.43 14.91
N GLY A 47 -6.26 -2.79 15.90
CA GLY A 47 -5.60 -2.27 17.10
C GLY A 47 -6.51 -1.34 17.90
N VAL A 48 -6.20 -1.10 19.17
CA VAL A 48 -6.94 -0.14 20.01
C VAL A 48 -6.71 1.29 19.51
N LEU A 49 -5.45 1.67 19.26
CA LEU A 49 -5.16 3.00 18.71
C LEU A 49 -5.72 3.13 17.30
N SER A 50 -5.63 2.06 16.51
CA SER A 50 -6.24 1.95 15.19
C SER A 50 -7.74 2.23 15.22
N LEU A 51 -8.48 1.64 16.17
CA LEU A 51 -9.91 1.88 16.34
C LEU A 51 -10.22 3.34 16.70
N VAL A 52 -9.40 3.96 17.56
CA VAL A 52 -9.61 5.35 17.99
C VAL A 52 -9.28 6.34 16.87
N ALA A 53 -8.26 6.05 16.06
CA ALA A 53 -7.79 6.91 14.99
C ALA A 53 -8.39 6.56 13.62
N THR A 54 -9.23 5.53 13.53
CA THR A 54 -9.78 5.00 12.28
C THR A 54 -8.67 4.66 11.28
N GLY A 55 -7.62 3.97 11.74
CA GLY A 55 -6.45 3.57 10.95
C GLY A 55 -5.43 4.67 10.64
N ARG A 56 -5.77 5.94 10.92
CA ARG A 56 -4.94 7.10 10.54
C ARG A 56 -3.63 7.26 11.32
N GLN A 57 -3.44 6.50 12.41
CA GLN A 57 -2.16 6.45 13.13
C GLN A 57 -1.00 5.98 12.23
N VAL A 58 -1.30 5.25 11.15
CA VAL A 58 -0.28 4.79 10.20
C VAL A 58 0.39 5.96 9.45
N LEU A 59 -0.29 7.11 9.32
CA LEU A 59 0.24 8.27 8.61
C LEU A 59 1.52 8.80 9.26
N ASP A 60 1.52 8.91 10.59
CA ASP A 60 2.69 9.30 11.39
C ASP A 60 3.83 8.28 11.22
N PHE A 61 3.49 7.00 11.06
CA PHE A 61 4.48 5.94 10.85
C PHE A 61 5.11 6.05 9.47
N TYR A 62 4.32 6.22 8.41
CA TYR A 62 4.82 6.40 7.06
C TYR A 62 5.75 7.60 6.94
N GLU A 63 5.40 8.73 7.55
CA GLU A 63 6.27 9.91 7.60
C GLU A 63 7.56 9.63 8.39
N ALA A 64 7.46 8.93 9.52
CA ALA A 64 8.64 8.60 10.33
C ALA A 64 9.60 7.61 9.63
N THR A 65 9.11 6.75 8.74
CA THR A 65 9.91 5.71 8.07
C THR A 65 10.27 6.02 6.62
N ASP A 66 9.89 7.18 6.10
CA ASP A 66 10.01 7.54 4.68
C ASP A 66 9.39 6.46 3.77
N THR A 67 8.23 5.92 4.17
CA THR A 67 7.54 4.89 3.38
C THR A 67 7.04 5.50 2.09
N VAL A 68 7.46 4.91 0.96
CA VAL A 68 7.15 5.45 -0.37
C VAL A 68 5.95 4.79 -1.04
N LEU A 69 5.64 3.55 -0.65
CA LEU A 69 4.55 2.75 -1.22
C LEU A 69 3.91 1.88 -0.14
N ASP A 70 2.62 1.59 -0.29
CA ASP A 70 1.92 0.50 0.41
C ASP A 70 0.90 -0.15 -0.55
N THR A 71 0.35 -1.30 -0.18
CA THR A 71 -0.79 -1.95 -0.85
C THR A 71 -1.86 -2.25 0.19
N PHE A 72 -3.06 -2.64 -0.26
CA PHE A 72 -4.11 -3.07 0.67
C PHE A 72 -3.97 -4.56 1.00
N GLY A 73 -3.99 -4.88 2.28
CA GLY A 73 -4.43 -6.16 2.81
C GLY A 73 -5.94 -6.12 3.12
N ASN A 74 -6.44 -7.16 3.79
CA ASN A 74 -7.87 -7.22 4.11
C ASN A 74 -8.25 -6.26 5.24
N HIS A 75 -7.32 -5.92 6.14
CA HIS A 75 -7.59 -5.05 7.28
C HIS A 75 -7.58 -3.56 6.93
N GLU A 76 -7.08 -3.16 5.75
CA GLU A 76 -7.24 -1.78 5.27
C GLU A 76 -8.70 -1.35 5.12
N PHE A 77 -9.61 -2.31 4.98
CA PHE A 77 -11.04 -2.05 4.82
C PHE A 77 -11.83 -2.12 6.13
N ASP A 78 -11.21 -2.39 7.29
CA ASP A 78 -11.91 -2.59 8.58
C ASP A 78 -12.78 -1.40 9.01
N TYR A 79 -12.44 -0.19 8.57
CA TYR A 79 -13.19 1.03 8.84
C TYR A 79 -14.08 1.49 7.68
N GLY A 80 -14.15 0.69 6.62
CA GLY A 80 -14.96 0.91 5.43
C GLY A 80 -14.23 1.65 4.31
N PRO A 81 -14.73 1.51 3.06
CA PRO A 81 -14.21 2.16 1.86
C PRO A 81 -13.96 3.65 1.99
N ASP A 82 -14.90 4.40 2.58
CA ASP A 82 -14.81 5.85 2.68
C ASP A 82 -13.71 6.31 3.64
N ALA A 83 -13.53 5.60 4.75
CA ALA A 83 -12.44 5.90 5.69
C ALA A 83 -11.07 5.62 5.03
N LEU A 84 -10.96 4.52 4.30
CA LEU A 84 -9.74 4.18 3.56
C LEU A 84 -9.44 5.20 2.45
N ARG A 85 -10.43 5.62 1.66
CA ARG A 85 -10.29 6.69 0.65
C ARG A 85 -9.74 7.97 1.28
N GLY A 86 -10.30 8.40 2.41
CA GLY A 86 -9.81 9.56 3.15
C GLY A 86 -8.39 9.39 3.69
N LEU A 87 -8.01 8.18 4.12
CA LEU A 87 -6.64 7.88 4.54
C LEU A 87 -5.67 7.94 3.36
N VAL A 88 -6.02 7.34 2.22
CA VAL A 88 -5.20 7.36 1.00
C VAL A 88 -4.96 8.78 0.53
N ALA A 89 -6.00 9.62 0.48
CA ALA A 89 -5.90 11.01 0.05
C ALA A 89 -4.94 11.86 0.90
N ASP A 90 -4.80 11.51 2.19
CA ASP A 90 -3.91 12.19 3.14
C ASP A 90 -2.54 11.50 3.27
N SER A 91 -2.32 10.36 2.59
CA SER A 91 -1.14 9.52 2.79
C SER A 91 0.09 10.09 2.09
N PRO A 92 1.25 10.14 2.77
CA PRO A 92 2.52 10.44 2.11
C PRO A 92 3.00 9.26 1.23
N ALA A 93 2.58 8.03 1.52
CA ALA A 93 2.87 6.85 0.72
C ALA A 93 1.85 6.71 -0.42
N THR A 94 2.31 6.37 -1.63
CA THR A 94 1.40 6.03 -2.73
C THR A 94 0.88 4.60 -2.56
N PHE A 95 -0.43 4.43 -2.55
CA PHE A 95 -1.03 3.10 -2.55
C PHE A 95 -1.01 2.49 -3.96
N VAL A 96 -0.49 1.27 -4.08
CA VAL A 96 -0.52 0.48 -5.31
C VAL A 96 -1.55 -0.64 -5.17
N SER A 97 -2.51 -0.74 -6.09
CA SER A 97 -3.48 -1.84 -6.12
C SER A 97 -4.01 -2.07 -7.53
N ALA A 98 -3.74 -3.26 -8.08
CA ALA A 98 -4.11 -3.63 -9.44
C ALA A 98 -5.47 -4.33 -9.53
N ASN A 99 -5.92 -4.97 -8.45
CA ASN A 99 -7.04 -5.91 -8.48
C ASN A 99 -8.24 -5.54 -7.61
N VAL A 100 -8.22 -4.42 -6.89
CA VAL A 100 -9.39 -3.98 -6.12
C VAL A 100 -10.29 -3.09 -6.97
N ARG A 101 -11.59 -3.40 -6.97
CA ARG A 101 -12.64 -2.64 -7.64
C ARG A 101 -13.62 -2.06 -6.62
N ASP A 102 -14.06 -0.84 -6.88
CA ASP A 102 -15.08 -0.16 -6.11
C ASP A 102 -16.49 -0.71 -6.40
N GLU A 103 -17.47 -0.09 -5.75
CA GLU A 103 -18.88 -0.45 -5.85
C GLU A 103 -19.46 -0.26 -7.27
N ALA A 104 -18.79 0.51 -8.13
CA ALA A 104 -19.13 0.71 -9.53
C ALA A 104 -18.36 -0.22 -10.48
N GLY A 105 -17.43 -1.03 -9.96
CA GLY A 105 -16.54 -1.88 -10.75
C GLY A 105 -15.31 -1.15 -11.32
N GLU A 106 -15.05 0.08 -10.90
CA GLU A 106 -13.88 0.87 -11.29
C GLU A 106 -12.71 0.62 -10.33
N PRO A 107 -11.45 0.94 -10.68
CA PRO A 107 -10.33 0.75 -9.76
C PRO A 107 -10.50 1.54 -8.46
N PHE A 108 -10.46 0.84 -7.33
CA PHE A 108 -10.68 1.44 -6.02
C PHE A 108 -9.68 2.55 -5.72
N GLY A 109 -10.16 3.68 -5.21
CA GLY A 109 -9.31 4.76 -4.73
C GLY A 109 -8.62 5.58 -5.83
N ARG A 110 -9.01 5.42 -7.10
CA ARG A 110 -8.36 6.09 -8.24
C ARG A 110 -8.37 7.61 -8.07
N ASP A 111 -9.49 8.17 -7.64
CA ASP A 111 -9.64 9.63 -7.48
C ASP A 111 -8.83 10.16 -6.29
N GLU A 112 -8.50 9.29 -5.33
CA GLU A 112 -7.66 9.54 -4.17
C GLU A 112 -6.17 9.28 -4.42
N GLY A 113 -5.81 8.77 -5.62
CA GLY A 113 -4.43 8.57 -6.03
C GLY A 113 -3.90 7.14 -5.93
N VAL A 114 -4.76 6.14 -5.74
CA VAL A 114 -4.38 4.73 -5.90
C VAL A 114 -4.03 4.45 -7.35
N VAL A 115 -2.90 3.78 -7.57
CA VAL A 115 -2.44 3.41 -8.91
C VAL A 115 -2.29 1.89 -9.05
N PRO A 116 -2.51 1.30 -10.24
CA PRO A 116 -2.35 -0.15 -10.41
C PRO A 116 -0.89 -0.61 -10.27
N TRP A 117 0.05 0.28 -10.57
CA TRP A 117 1.47 0.05 -10.44
C TRP A 117 2.22 1.38 -10.32
N ALA A 118 3.43 1.33 -9.80
CA ALA A 118 4.33 2.48 -9.71
C ALA A 118 5.77 2.07 -10.05
N THR A 119 6.59 3.01 -10.48
CA THR A 119 8.04 2.83 -10.60
C THR A 119 8.78 3.71 -9.59
N ARG A 120 9.94 3.25 -9.12
CA ARG A 120 10.88 4.02 -8.30
C ARG A 120 12.31 3.77 -8.77
N GLU A 121 13.11 4.82 -8.79
CA GLU A 121 14.55 4.70 -8.94
C GLU A 121 15.17 4.27 -7.61
N VAL A 122 15.86 3.14 -7.60
CA VAL A 122 16.56 2.61 -6.43
C VAL A 122 17.96 2.19 -6.84
N ASP A 123 18.99 2.80 -6.25
CA ASP A 123 20.39 2.50 -6.58
C ASP A 123 20.69 2.57 -8.11
N GLY A 124 20.08 3.54 -8.80
CA GLY A 124 20.25 3.76 -10.24
C GLY A 124 19.53 2.76 -11.15
N ALA A 125 18.62 1.94 -10.59
CA ALA A 125 17.74 1.05 -11.35
C ALA A 125 16.27 1.44 -11.17
N THR A 126 15.52 1.41 -12.28
CA THR A 126 14.06 1.54 -12.25
C THR A 126 13.43 0.23 -11.76
N VAL A 127 12.75 0.28 -10.61
CA VAL A 127 12.04 -0.85 -10.00
C VAL A 127 10.53 -0.63 -10.12
N GLY A 128 9.83 -1.60 -10.70
CA GLY A 128 8.37 -1.59 -10.80
C GLY A 128 7.69 -2.31 -9.63
N PHE A 129 6.60 -1.74 -9.13
CA PHE A 129 5.80 -2.24 -8.01
C PHE A 129 4.35 -2.42 -8.47
N VAL A 130 3.77 -3.57 -8.15
CA VAL A 130 2.36 -3.89 -8.40
C VAL A 130 1.79 -4.44 -7.10
N GLY A 131 0.76 -3.80 -6.57
CA GLY A 131 0.06 -4.28 -5.37
C GLY A 131 -1.14 -5.14 -5.73
N VAL A 132 -1.41 -6.15 -4.93
CA VAL A 132 -2.60 -6.99 -5.02
C VAL A 132 -3.11 -7.35 -3.64
N THR A 133 -4.42 -7.53 -3.55
CA THR A 133 -5.14 -7.90 -2.33
C THR A 133 -5.78 -9.27 -2.50
N ASP A 134 -5.88 -10.07 -1.44
CA ASP A 134 -6.46 -11.41 -1.50
C ASP A 134 -7.92 -11.34 -2.01
N PRO A 135 -8.28 -12.09 -3.07
CA PRO A 135 -9.66 -12.13 -3.57
C PRO A 135 -10.72 -12.56 -2.57
N ALA A 136 -10.35 -13.22 -1.48
CA ALA A 136 -11.27 -13.59 -0.43
C ALA A 136 -11.67 -12.42 0.50
N THR A 137 -11.09 -11.23 0.31
CA THR A 137 -11.28 -10.08 1.22
C THR A 137 -12.74 -9.67 1.41
N ASP A 138 -13.56 -9.70 0.35
CA ASP A 138 -15.01 -9.40 0.43
C ASP A 138 -15.76 -10.32 1.40
N SER A 139 -15.29 -11.56 1.54
CA SER A 139 -15.84 -12.58 2.44
C SER A 139 -15.22 -12.56 3.84
N LEU A 140 -13.97 -12.12 3.95
CA LEU A 140 -13.21 -12.05 5.20
C LEU A 140 -13.51 -10.75 5.97
N ASN A 141 -13.78 -9.66 5.26
CA ASN A 141 -14.06 -8.35 5.81
C ASN A 141 -15.46 -7.88 5.39
N PRO A 142 -16.46 -7.90 6.29
CA PRO A 142 -17.81 -7.44 5.98
C PRO A 142 -17.90 -5.99 5.50
N MET A 143 -16.93 -5.15 5.88
CA MET A 143 -16.88 -3.75 5.44
C MET A 143 -16.42 -3.60 3.98
N ALA A 144 -15.82 -4.64 3.41
CA ALA A 144 -15.42 -4.71 2.00
C ALA A 144 -16.40 -5.51 1.13
N ALA A 145 -17.56 -5.93 1.67
CA ALA A 145 -18.46 -6.86 0.98
C ALA A 145 -19.07 -6.32 -0.33
N ASP A 146 -19.15 -5.00 -0.49
CA ASP A 146 -19.65 -4.35 -1.71
C ASP A 146 -18.52 -4.07 -2.73
N LEU A 147 -17.26 -4.35 -2.39
CA LEU A 147 -16.12 -4.26 -3.28
C LEU A 147 -15.93 -5.60 -4.02
N SER A 148 -15.14 -5.58 -5.09
CA SER A 148 -14.73 -6.82 -5.75
C SER A 148 -13.23 -6.88 -5.98
N PHE A 149 -12.71 -8.10 -6.06
CA PHE A 149 -11.29 -8.39 -6.07
C PHE A 149 -10.97 -9.32 -7.26
N ASP A 150 -10.34 -8.77 -8.29
CA ASP A 150 -9.96 -9.51 -9.49
C ASP A 150 -8.86 -10.54 -9.21
N ASP A 151 -8.70 -11.52 -10.12
CA ASP A 151 -7.61 -12.49 -10.07
C ASP A 151 -6.23 -11.79 -10.01
N PRO A 152 -5.45 -11.98 -8.93
CA PRO A 152 -4.22 -11.23 -8.71
C PRO A 152 -3.15 -11.57 -9.73
N VAL A 153 -3.15 -12.82 -10.25
CA VAL A 153 -2.17 -13.24 -11.26
C VAL A 153 -2.40 -12.50 -12.58
N SER A 154 -3.64 -12.41 -13.03
CA SER A 154 -4.02 -11.67 -14.24
C SER A 154 -3.77 -10.18 -14.08
N ALA A 155 -4.18 -9.59 -12.95
CA ALA A 155 -3.96 -8.17 -12.65
C ALA A 155 -2.47 -7.79 -12.65
N VAL A 156 -1.59 -8.65 -12.11
CA VAL A 156 -0.13 -8.44 -12.14
C VAL A 156 0.42 -8.53 -13.55
N ARG A 157 -0.01 -9.49 -14.36
CA ARG A 157 0.45 -9.63 -15.76
C ARG A 157 0.08 -8.42 -16.60
N ASP A 158 -1.13 -7.90 -16.43
CA ASP A 158 -1.62 -6.74 -17.17
C ASP A 158 -0.85 -5.48 -16.74
N SER A 159 -0.71 -5.25 -15.43
CA SER A 159 0.03 -4.12 -14.87
C SER A 159 1.51 -4.13 -15.27
N ALA A 160 2.16 -5.30 -15.21
CA ALA A 160 3.55 -5.44 -15.62
C ALA A 160 3.76 -5.25 -17.13
N SER A 161 2.76 -5.61 -17.95
CA SER A 161 2.82 -5.38 -19.40
C SER A 161 2.63 -3.90 -19.73
N ALA A 162 1.66 -3.25 -19.08
CA ALA A 162 1.41 -1.82 -19.23
C ALA A 162 2.62 -0.97 -18.79
N SER A 163 3.26 -1.31 -17.67
CA SER A 163 4.41 -0.56 -17.16
C SER A 163 5.62 -0.61 -18.10
N ARG A 164 5.89 -1.77 -18.69
CA ARG A 164 6.96 -1.92 -19.70
C ARG A 164 6.70 -1.10 -20.96
N THR A 165 5.45 -1.01 -21.42
CA THR A 165 5.10 -0.20 -22.59
C THR A 165 5.21 1.30 -22.29
N ALA A 166 4.80 1.74 -21.10
CA ALA A 166 4.90 3.13 -20.68
C ALA A 166 6.37 3.62 -20.65
N ASP A 167 7.28 2.78 -20.17
CA ASP A 167 8.72 3.09 -20.11
C ASP A 167 9.33 3.28 -21.51
N THR A 168 8.94 2.44 -22.48
CA THR A 168 9.39 2.56 -23.87
C THR A 168 8.85 3.78 -24.63
N GLY A 169 7.79 4.43 -24.12
CA GLY A 169 7.20 5.63 -24.72
C GLY A 169 7.89 6.93 -24.33
N SER A 170 8.61 6.95 -23.20
CA SER A 170 9.28 8.15 -22.67
C SER A 170 10.68 8.38 -23.27
N SER A 171 11.21 7.42 -24.03
CA SER A 171 12.55 7.48 -24.64
C SER A 171 12.59 8.09 -26.05
N ASN A 172 11.48 8.69 -26.51
CA ASN A 172 11.31 9.15 -27.89
C ASN A 172 10.74 10.58 -27.95
N GLU A 173 11.31 11.51 -27.17
CA GLU A 173 11.17 12.97 -27.34
C GLU A 173 12.52 13.67 -27.12
#